data_AF-A0A369BNX2-F1
#
_entry.id   AF-A0A369BNX2-F1
#
_cell.length_a   1.000
_cell.length_b   1.000
_cell.length_c   1.000
_cell.angle_alpha   90.00
_cell.angle_beta   90.00
_cell.angle_gamma   90.00
#
_symmetry.space_group_name_H-M   'P 1'
#
loop_
_entity.id
_entity.type
_entity.pdbx_description
1 polymer ?
#
loop_
_entity_poly.entity_id
_entity_poly.type
_entity_poly.pdbx_seq_one_letter_code
_entity_poly.pdbx_strand_id
1 'polypeptide(L)'
;MSINKKLLWFCIFILMITMISCSNKQLESSIQSDRIPMVMIENYLYLDTGEHLSIDIDDTSLIGTITSEVSDSEIPVKNNQSNFGHVGAQYASHERGIVVMIDNEWRLFRKEKLTLEKVLELSHKGQELSWNDFKSYDSTEIGSGLYILRYEIDESYYLLIGGNNPRKKPAYIRLVKADNSEKYIDIRENNVEEFISK
;
A
#
# COMPACT_ATOMS: atom_id res chain seq x y z
N MET A 1 -14.14 44.27 68.89
CA MET A 1 -15.38 43.49 69.09
C MET A 1 -15.98 43.24 67.72
N SER A 2 -15.96 41.98 67.29
CA SER A 2 -16.27 41.51 65.94
C SER A 2 -17.78 41.52 65.67
N ILE A 3 -18.20 42.05 64.53
CA ILE A 3 -19.46 41.68 63.88
C ILE A 3 -19.12 41.25 62.44
N ASN A 4 -19.49 40.00 62.15
CA ASN A 4 -19.20 39.22 60.96
C ASN A 4 -19.85 39.80 59.69
N LYS A 5 -19.04 40.11 58.66
CA LYS A 5 -19.51 40.48 57.30
C LYS A 5 -19.61 39.27 56.35
N LYS A 6 -19.63 38.04 56.88
CA LYS A 6 -19.75 36.80 56.09
C LYS A 6 -21.17 36.23 56.17
N LEU A 7 -22.20 36.96 55.74
CA LEU A 7 -23.49 36.34 55.38
C LEU A 7 -24.50 37.27 54.66
N LEU A 8 -24.11 38.44 54.18
CA LEU A 8 -25.08 39.38 53.57
C LEU A 8 -24.55 40.01 52.28
N TRP A 9 -24.06 39.16 51.37
CA TRP A 9 -23.98 39.50 49.96
C TRP A 9 -24.26 38.27 49.08
N PHE A 10 -25.31 37.54 49.46
CA PHE A 10 -25.80 36.34 48.78
C PHE A 10 -27.09 36.60 47.97
N CYS A 11 -27.42 37.84 47.59
CA CYS A 11 -28.70 38.11 46.91
C CYS A 11 -28.65 39.06 45.70
N ILE A 12 -27.49 39.54 45.22
CA ILE A 12 -27.44 40.42 44.03
C ILE A 12 -26.24 40.07 43.14
N PHE A 13 -26.13 38.81 42.75
CA PHE A 13 -25.42 38.41 41.53
C PHE A 13 -26.05 37.15 40.93
N ILE A 14 -27.38 37.13 40.90
CA ILE A 14 -28.18 36.21 40.10
C ILE A 14 -29.04 37.09 39.21
N LEU A 15 -28.46 37.61 38.13
CA LEU A 15 -29.19 38.04 36.95
C LEU A 15 -28.21 38.21 35.77
N MET A 16 -28.48 37.49 34.68
CA MET A 16 -27.89 37.66 33.33
C MET A 16 -26.51 37.06 33.07
N ILE A 17 -26.40 35.73 33.03
CA ILE A 17 -25.57 35.05 32.02
C ILE A 17 -26.39 33.93 31.37
N THR A 18 -27.32 34.34 30.50
CA THR A 18 -27.91 33.46 29.48
C THR A 18 -28.00 34.26 28.19
N MET A 19 -26.95 34.23 27.39
CA MET A 19 -27.06 34.23 25.93
C MET A 19 -25.92 33.39 25.35
N ILE A 20 -26.36 32.37 24.65
CA ILE A 20 -25.64 31.37 23.87
C ILE A 20 -24.67 32.05 22.91
N SER A 21 -23.40 31.65 22.95
CA SER A 21 -22.48 31.79 21.81
C SER A 21 -21.64 30.51 21.72
N CYS A 22 -21.46 30.07 20.49
CA CYS A 22 -21.32 28.68 20.08
C CYS A 22 -20.24 27.88 20.82
N SER A 23 -20.63 26.63 21.07
CA SER A 23 -19.74 25.49 21.30
C SER A 23 -18.53 25.56 20.37
N ASN A 24 -17.36 25.90 20.92
CA ASN A 24 -16.10 25.59 20.28
C ASN A 24 -15.87 24.07 20.45
N LYS A 25 -16.66 23.26 19.73
CA LYS A 25 -16.18 21.96 19.31
C LYS A 25 -15.18 22.27 18.21
N GLN A 26 -13.93 22.43 18.61
CA GLN A 26 -12.81 22.14 17.74
C GLN A 26 -12.96 20.65 17.43
N LEU A 27 -13.80 20.36 16.43
CA LEU A 27 -13.79 19.10 15.72
C LEU A 27 -12.44 19.14 15.01
N GLU A 28 -11.41 18.65 15.69
CA GLU A 28 -10.27 18.07 15.00
C GLU A 28 -10.84 16.91 14.18
N SER A 29 -11.36 17.24 13.00
CA SER A 29 -11.30 16.30 11.90
C SER A 29 -9.82 16.00 11.77
N SER A 30 -9.39 14.87 12.31
CA SER A 30 -8.14 14.26 11.88
C SER A 30 -8.23 14.23 10.36
N ILE A 31 -7.50 15.11 9.68
CA ILE A 31 -7.37 15.06 8.22
C ILE A 31 -6.54 13.81 7.98
N GLN A 32 -7.22 12.66 8.01
CA GLN A 32 -6.64 11.41 7.60
C GLN A 32 -6.70 11.48 6.07
N SER A 33 -5.55 11.73 5.47
CA SER A 33 -5.43 11.88 4.02
C SER A 33 -5.92 10.62 3.32
N ASP A 34 -6.73 10.80 2.28
CA ASP A 34 -7.17 9.72 1.41
C ASP A 34 -5.97 8.95 0.86
N ARG A 35 -6.04 7.62 0.88
CA ARG A 35 -5.03 6.80 0.22
C ARG A 35 -5.37 6.69 -1.27
N ILE A 36 -4.35 6.37 -2.07
CA ILE A 36 -4.55 5.97 -3.47
C ILE A 36 -5.62 4.86 -3.51
N PRO A 37 -6.56 4.88 -4.47
CA PRO A 37 -7.51 3.79 -4.64
C PRO A 37 -6.80 2.43 -4.80
N MET A 38 -7.26 1.44 -4.06
CA MET A 38 -6.65 0.12 -3.92
C MET A 38 -7.73 -0.96 -3.92
N VAL A 39 -7.39 -2.11 -4.49
CA VAL A 39 -8.19 -3.34 -4.40
C VAL A 39 -7.28 -4.53 -4.08
N MET A 40 -7.73 -5.38 -3.15
CA MET A 40 -7.03 -6.61 -2.80
C MET A 40 -7.59 -7.78 -3.63
N ILE A 41 -6.77 -8.41 -4.47
CA ILE A 41 -7.18 -9.52 -5.35
C ILE A 41 -6.15 -10.64 -5.24
N GLU A 42 -6.62 -11.86 -4.95
CA GLU A 42 -5.77 -13.05 -4.77
C GLU A 42 -4.58 -12.82 -3.79
N ASN A 43 -4.82 -12.06 -2.71
CA ASN A 43 -3.84 -11.65 -1.71
C ASN A 43 -2.75 -10.70 -2.23
N TYR A 44 -2.95 -10.06 -3.37
CA TYR A 44 -2.13 -8.97 -3.90
C TYR A 44 -2.89 -7.66 -3.86
N LEU A 45 -2.19 -6.60 -3.45
CA LEU A 45 -2.73 -5.25 -3.47
C LEU A 45 -2.45 -4.63 -4.85
N TYR A 46 -3.50 -4.17 -5.52
CA TYR A 46 -3.42 -3.42 -6.76
C TYR A 46 -3.82 -1.97 -6.51
N LEU A 47 -2.99 -1.04 -6.95
CA LEU A 47 -3.12 0.39 -6.76
C LEU A 47 -3.54 1.04 -8.08
N ASP A 48 -4.45 2.00 -8.02
CA ASP A 48 -4.85 2.80 -9.18
C ASP A 48 -3.65 3.55 -9.74
N THR A 49 -3.54 3.52 -11.06
CA THR A 49 -2.49 4.23 -11.80
C THR A 49 -2.94 5.61 -12.28
N GLY A 50 -4.24 5.92 -12.21
CA GLY A 50 -4.85 7.07 -12.85
C GLY A 50 -5.00 6.92 -14.37
N GLU A 51 -4.66 5.76 -14.93
CA GLU A 51 -4.76 5.48 -16.38
C GLU A 51 -6.13 4.90 -16.71
N HIS A 52 -6.85 5.57 -17.62
CA HIS A 52 -8.12 5.12 -18.19
C HIS A 52 -7.85 4.44 -19.54
N LEU A 53 -8.45 3.27 -19.75
CA LEU A 53 -8.27 2.47 -20.95
C LEU A 53 -9.57 2.41 -21.75
N SER A 54 -9.47 2.71 -23.04
CA SER A 54 -10.53 2.42 -24.02
C SER A 54 -10.23 1.06 -24.65
N ILE A 55 -10.67 0.00 -23.97
CA ILE A 55 -10.47 -1.39 -24.38
C ILE A 55 -11.79 -2.15 -24.34
N ASP A 56 -11.97 -3.03 -25.31
CA ASP A 56 -13.03 -4.05 -25.27
C ASP A 56 -12.47 -5.27 -24.53
N ILE A 57 -13.01 -5.53 -23.33
CA ILE A 57 -12.63 -6.68 -22.52
C ILE A 57 -13.43 -7.90 -23.00
N ASP A 58 -12.72 -8.95 -23.40
CA ASP A 58 -13.32 -10.25 -23.66
C ASP A 58 -13.84 -10.86 -22.35
N ASP A 59 -14.99 -11.54 -22.41
CA ASP A 59 -15.64 -12.13 -21.24
C ASP A 59 -14.71 -13.12 -20.52
N THR A 60 -13.78 -13.75 -21.24
CA THR A 60 -12.78 -14.67 -20.66
C THR A 60 -11.74 -13.98 -19.78
N SER A 61 -11.54 -12.67 -19.95
CA SER A 61 -10.60 -11.88 -19.16
C SER A 61 -11.23 -11.37 -17.86
N LEU A 62 -12.55 -11.43 -17.72
CA LEU A 62 -13.25 -11.10 -16.48
C LEU A 62 -12.91 -12.14 -15.41
N ILE A 63 -12.31 -11.69 -14.32
CA ILE A 63 -11.84 -12.58 -13.24
C ILE A 63 -12.54 -12.32 -11.90
N GLY A 64 -13.44 -11.34 -11.82
CA GLY A 64 -14.35 -11.20 -10.69
C GLY A 64 -14.98 -9.83 -10.52
N THR A 65 -15.48 -9.57 -9.32
CA THR A 65 -16.16 -8.33 -8.93
C THR A 65 -15.76 -7.91 -7.52
N ILE A 66 -15.74 -6.61 -7.24
CA ILE A 66 -15.58 -6.08 -5.88
C ILE A 66 -16.79 -6.51 -5.04
N THR A 67 -16.55 -7.07 -3.85
CA THR A 67 -17.60 -7.62 -2.96
C THR A 67 -17.70 -6.91 -1.61
N SER A 68 -16.72 -6.10 -1.23
CA SER A 68 -16.72 -5.35 0.02
C SER A 68 -15.85 -4.10 -0.07
N GLU A 69 -15.97 -3.20 0.91
CA GLU A 69 -15.22 -1.95 0.96
C GLU A 69 -14.71 -1.65 2.38
N VAL A 70 -13.75 -0.74 2.48
CA VAL A 70 -13.23 -0.07 3.69
C VAL A 70 -13.20 1.44 3.46
N SER A 71 -12.89 2.24 4.47
CA SER A 71 -12.67 3.68 4.28
C SER A 71 -11.56 3.92 3.26
N ASP A 72 -11.67 4.98 2.45
CA ASP A 72 -10.62 5.58 1.61
C ASP A 72 -9.24 5.69 2.28
N SER A 73 -9.19 5.90 3.58
CA SER A 73 -7.96 6.00 4.38
C SER A 73 -7.36 4.65 4.83
N GLU A 74 -8.08 3.55 4.63
CA GLU A 74 -7.68 2.19 5.01
C GLU A 74 -7.06 1.42 3.84
N ILE A 75 -6.23 0.42 4.16
CA ILE A 75 -5.68 -0.51 3.17
C ILE A 75 -6.59 -1.74 3.13
N PRO A 76 -7.11 -2.15 1.97
CA PRO A 76 -7.89 -3.38 1.85
C PRO A 76 -7.07 -4.62 2.26
N VAL A 77 -7.67 -5.52 3.03
CA VAL A 77 -6.99 -6.72 3.56
C VAL A 77 -7.70 -8.03 3.20
N LYS A 78 -8.93 -7.96 2.68
CA LYS A 78 -9.70 -9.12 2.22
C LYS A 78 -9.75 -9.15 0.70
N ASN A 79 -9.73 -10.34 0.10
CA ASN A 79 -9.92 -10.45 -1.34
C ASN A 79 -11.25 -9.83 -1.77
N ASN A 80 -11.20 -9.15 -2.90
CA ASN A 80 -12.29 -8.40 -3.54
C ASN A 80 -12.79 -7.23 -2.67
N GLN A 81 -11.93 -6.70 -1.80
CA GLN A 81 -12.20 -5.51 -0.99
C GLN A 81 -11.48 -4.30 -1.60
N SER A 82 -12.16 -3.16 -1.67
CA SER A 82 -11.60 -1.88 -2.11
C SER A 82 -11.62 -0.83 -0.99
N ASN A 83 -10.81 0.23 -1.11
CA ASN A 83 -10.95 1.44 -0.29
C ASN A 83 -11.67 2.58 -1.04
N PHE A 84 -12.04 2.36 -2.31
CA PHE A 84 -12.70 3.36 -3.15
C PHE A 84 -14.18 3.04 -3.38
N GLY A 85 -14.71 2.01 -2.73
CA GLY A 85 -16.09 1.54 -2.86
C GLY A 85 -16.34 0.79 -4.17
N HIS A 86 -17.41 1.14 -4.88
CA HIS A 86 -17.84 0.47 -6.12
C HIS A 86 -18.08 -1.05 -5.96
N VAL A 87 -18.72 -1.47 -4.87
CA VAL A 87 -19.19 -2.86 -4.72
C VAL A 87 -20.05 -3.26 -5.93
N GLY A 88 -19.72 -4.40 -6.54
CA GLY A 88 -20.31 -4.90 -7.77
C GLY A 88 -19.54 -4.54 -9.05
N ALA A 89 -18.55 -3.65 -9.00
CA ALA A 89 -17.68 -3.36 -10.14
C ALA A 89 -16.92 -4.61 -10.57
N GLN A 90 -16.91 -4.87 -11.87
CA GLN A 90 -16.16 -5.95 -12.49
C GLN A 90 -14.67 -5.58 -12.57
N TYR A 91 -13.81 -6.60 -12.51
CA TYR A 91 -12.41 -6.46 -12.83
C TYR A 91 -11.93 -7.61 -13.73
N ALA A 92 -10.97 -7.27 -14.60
CA ALA A 92 -10.41 -8.17 -15.60
C ALA A 92 -8.89 -8.23 -15.51
N SER A 93 -8.31 -9.37 -15.93
CA SER A 93 -6.87 -9.49 -16.10
C SER A 93 -6.41 -8.65 -17.29
N HIS A 94 -5.23 -8.02 -17.15
CA HIS A 94 -4.59 -7.25 -18.20
C HIS A 94 -3.09 -7.54 -18.20
N GLU A 95 -2.41 -7.46 -19.36
CA GLU A 95 -0.97 -7.76 -19.45
C GLU A 95 -0.08 -6.91 -18.51
N ARG A 96 -0.59 -5.73 -18.12
CA ARG A 96 0.08 -4.76 -17.24
C ARG A 96 -0.39 -4.80 -15.78
N GLY A 97 -1.34 -5.68 -15.43
CA GLY A 97 -1.96 -5.70 -14.10
C GLY A 97 -3.41 -6.17 -14.14
N ILE A 98 -4.33 -5.35 -13.63
CA ILE A 98 -5.77 -5.57 -13.75
C ILE A 98 -6.45 -4.29 -14.22
N VAL A 99 -7.65 -4.42 -14.77
CA VAL A 99 -8.53 -3.27 -14.99
C VAL A 99 -9.80 -3.41 -14.17
N VAL A 100 -10.31 -2.30 -13.66
CA VAL A 100 -11.54 -2.24 -12.86
C VAL A 100 -12.54 -1.31 -13.56
N MET A 101 -13.80 -1.76 -13.69
CA MET A 101 -14.86 -0.97 -14.31
C MET A 101 -15.38 0.06 -13.31
N ILE A 102 -15.06 1.32 -13.54
CA ILE A 102 -15.43 2.44 -12.66
C ILE A 102 -16.05 3.53 -13.54
N ASP A 103 -17.28 3.94 -13.23
CA ASP A 103 -18.02 4.96 -13.97
C ASP A 103 -18.11 4.68 -15.50
N ASN A 104 -18.35 3.41 -15.85
CA ASN A 104 -18.39 2.91 -17.23
C ASN A 104 -17.06 3.01 -18.01
N GLU A 105 -15.93 3.18 -17.31
CA GLU A 105 -14.60 3.16 -17.90
C GLU A 105 -13.70 2.14 -17.21
N TRP A 106 -12.84 1.48 -18.00
CA TRP A 106 -11.83 0.59 -17.46
C TRP A 106 -10.64 1.41 -16.94
N ARG A 107 -10.38 1.32 -15.64
CA ARG A 107 -9.20 1.95 -15.01
C ARG A 107 -8.15 0.91 -14.69
N LEU A 108 -6.90 1.20 -14.99
CA LEU A 108 -5.79 0.28 -14.78
C LEU A 108 -5.26 0.36 -13.36
N PHE A 109 -5.16 -0.79 -12.70
CA PHE A 109 -4.53 -0.95 -11.41
C PHE A 109 -3.33 -1.89 -11.52
N ARG A 110 -2.27 -1.61 -10.76
CA ARG A 110 -1.02 -2.38 -10.78
C ARG A 110 -0.50 -2.65 -9.38
N LYS A 111 0.31 -3.69 -9.23
CA LYS A 111 1.07 -3.90 -8.00
C LYS A 111 2.07 -2.77 -7.82
N GLU A 112 2.43 -2.50 -6.58
CA GLU A 112 3.45 -1.50 -6.25
C GLU A 112 4.80 -1.90 -6.84
N LYS A 113 5.56 -0.95 -7.38
CA LYS A 113 6.94 -1.21 -7.81
C LYS A 113 7.85 -1.30 -6.59
N LEU A 114 8.78 -2.26 -6.60
CA LEU A 114 9.81 -2.33 -5.58
C LEU A 114 10.76 -1.13 -5.72
N THR A 115 11.09 -0.46 -4.62
CA THR A 115 12.04 0.67 -4.62
C THR A 115 13.36 0.28 -3.96
N LEU A 116 14.44 1.02 -4.28
CA LEU A 116 15.75 0.79 -3.67
C LEU A 116 15.72 1.06 -2.15
N GLU A 117 14.97 2.08 -1.73
CA GLU A 117 14.71 2.37 -0.32
C GLU A 117 14.05 1.18 0.37
N LYS A 118 13.08 0.53 -0.28
CA LYS A 118 12.40 -0.63 0.29
C LYS A 118 13.32 -1.87 0.34
N VAL A 119 14.16 -2.07 -0.68
CA VAL A 119 15.19 -3.12 -0.64
C VAL A 119 16.14 -2.90 0.52
N LEU A 120 16.57 -1.66 0.74
CA LEU A 120 17.41 -1.28 1.86
C LEU A 120 16.74 -1.58 3.20
N GLU A 121 15.49 -1.12 3.40
CA GLU A 121 14.71 -1.41 4.59
C GLU A 121 14.57 -2.92 4.86
N LEU A 122 14.24 -3.71 3.83
CA LEU A 122 14.05 -5.15 3.93
C LEU A 122 15.37 -5.89 4.23
N SER A 123 16.49 -5.40 3.73
CA SER A 123 17.81 -6.03 3.92
C SER A 123 18.19 -6.21 5.40
N HIS A 124 17.70 -5.34 6.29
CA HIS A 124 17.90 -5.45 7.73
C HIS A 124 17.32 -6.73 8.36
N LYS A 125 16.38 -7.41 7.70
CA LYS A 125 15.87 -8.73 8.14
C LYS A 125 16.89 -9.84 7.92
N GLY A 126 17.93 -9.63 7.11
CA GLY A 126 18.98 -10.61 6.84
C GLY A 126 18.42 -11.97 6.41
N GLN A 127 18.84 -13.02 7.11
CA GLN A 127 18.47 -14.42 6.82
C GLN A 127 16.99 -14.77 7.09
N GLU A 128 16.21 -13.86 7.66
CA GLU A 128 14.77 -14.02 7.85
C GLU A 128 13.96 -13.70 6.58
N LEU A 129 14.56 -13.01 5.61
CA LEU A 129 13.90 -12.68 4.35
C LEU A 129 13.38 -13.91 3.59
N SER A 130 12.21 -13.74 3.00
CA SER A 130 11.45 -14.77 2.31
C SER A 130 10.76 -14.23 1.07
N TRP A 131 10.19 -15.11 0.24
CA TRP A 131 9.36 -14.73 -0.90
C TRP A 131 8.18 -13.82 -0.51
N ASN A 132 7.63 -14.02 0.69
CA ASN A 132 6.46 -13.26 1.16
C ASN A 132 6.76 -11.80 1.45
N ASP A 133 8.02 -11.46 1.75
CA ASP A 133 8.44 -10.08 1.98
C ASP A 133 8.37 -9.25 0.68
N PHE A 134 8.39 -9.91 -0.48
CA PHE A 134 8.40 -9.26 -1.79
C PHE A 134 7.15 -9.51 -2.63
N LYS A 135 6.30 -10.48 -2.25
CA LYS A 135 5.16 -10.94 -3.08
C LYS A 135 4.20 -9.82 -3.52
N SER A 136 4.04 -8.76 -2.71
CA SER A 136 3.11 -7.67 -3.00
C SER A 136 3.62 -6.74 -4.10
N TYR A 137 4.92 -6.77 -4.38
CA TYR A 137 5.53 -5.93 -5.41
C TYR A 137 5.39 -6.57 -6.79
N ASP A 138 5.38 -5.70 -7.80
CA ASP A 138 5.38 -6.09 -9.19
C ASP A 138 6.66 -6.87 -9.54
N SER A 139 6.50 -8.01 -10.22
CA SER A 139 7.59 -8.91 -10.60
C SER A 139 7.26 -9.76 -11.80
N THR A 140 8.31 -10.26 -12.45
CA THR A 140 8.22 -11.19 -13.58
C THR A 140 8.91 -12.51 -13.23
N GLU A 141 8.25 -13.63 -13.49
CA GLU A 141 8.90 -14.95 -13.42
C GLU A 141 9.72 -15.15 -14.69
N ILE A 142 11.04 -15.32 -14.53
CA ILE A 142 12.01 -15.41 -15.63
C ILE A 142 12.80 -16.72 -15.60
N GLY A 143 12.35 -17.68 -14.80
CA GLY A 143 13.06 -18.93 -14.55
C GLY A 143 12.82 -19.96 -15.63
N SER A 144 13.86 -20.77 -15.90
CA SER A 144 13.74 -21.97 -16.73
C SER A 144 14.26 -23.17 -15.92
N GLY A 145 13.34 -23.92 -15.33
CA GLY A 145 13.63 -25.05 -14.43
C GLY A 145 13.91 -24.66 -12.97
N LEU A 146 14.21 -23.39 -12.71
CA LEU A 146 14.21 -22.76 -11.39
C LEU A 146 13.04 -21.79 -11.28
N TYR A 147 12.61 -21.48 -10.06
CA TYR A 147 11.67 -20.39 -9.81
C TYR A 147 12.48 -19.12 -9.55
N ILE A 148 12.39 -18.14 -10.46
CA ILE A 148 13.16 -16.89 -10.39
C ILE A 148 12.22 -15.71 -10.62
N LEU A 149 12.06 -14.88 -9.60
CA LEU A 149 11.34 -13.61 -9.71
C LEU A 149 12.32 -12.47 -9.92
N ARG A 150 12.07 -11.67 -10.94
CA ARG A 150 12.75 -10.41 -11.21
C ARG A 150 11.86 -9.25 -10.85
N TYR A 151 12.36 -8.35 -10.00
CA TYR A 151 11.70 -7.11 -9.60
C TYR A 151 12.47 -5.96 -10.21
N GLU A 152 11.83 -5.20 -11.08
CA GLU A 152 12.38 -3.94 -11.57
C GLU A 152 12.38 -2.91 -10.44
N ILE A 153 13.50 -2.22 -10.25
CA ILE A 153 13.61 -1.14 -9.25
C ILE A 153 13.68 0.21 -9.99
N ASP A 154 14.74 0.40 -10.77
CA ASP A 154 14.99 1.59 -11.58
C ASP A 154 15.94 1.27 -12.74
N GLU A 155 16.45 2.29 -13.43
CA GLU A 155 17.39 2.12 -14.55
C GLU A 155 18.76 1.56 -14.12
N SER A 156 19.11 1.63 -12.83
CA SER A 156 20.40 1.23 -12.28
C SER A 156 20.36 -0.15 -11.64
N TYR A 157 19.22 -0.58 -11.12
CA TYR A 157 19.10 -1.80 -10.33
C TYR A 157 17.85 -2.63 -10.62
N TYR A 158 17.99 -3.93 -10.40
CA TYR A 158 16.87 -4.86 -10.27
C TYR A 158 17.18 -5.89 -9.17
N LEU A 159 16.13 -6.49 -8.59
CA LEU A 159 16.27 -7.58 -7.62
C LEU A 159 15.96 -8.92 -8.28
N LEU A 160 16.78 -9.94 -8.00
CA LEU A 160 16.50 -11.33 -8.34
C LEU A 160 16.31 -12.16 -7.07
N ILE A 161 15.18 -12.86 -7.00
CA ILE A 161 14.91 -13.84 -5.94
C ILE A 161 14.76 -15.19 -6.61
N GLY A 162 15.62 -16.15 -6.26
CA GLY A 162 15.67 -17.43 -6.96
C GLY A 162 15.79 -18.62 -6.03
N GLY A 163 15.24 -19.76 -6.47
CA GLY A 163 15.40 -21.05 -5.81
C GLY A 163 14.66 -22.18 -6.52
N ASN A 164 14.83 -23.41 -6.02
CA ASN A 164 14.24 -24.60 -6.66
C ASN A 164 12.75 -24.77 -6.34
N ASN A 165 12.25 -24.15 -5.26
CA ASN A 165 10.89 -24.35 -4.79
C ASN A 165 10.40 -23.12 -4.00
N PRO A 166 9.32 -22.44 -4.42
CA PRO A 166 8.77 -21.27 -3.71
C PRO A 166 8.20 -21.62 -2.32
N ARG A 167 7.97 -22.90 -2.02
CA ARG A 167 7.58 -23.36 -0.67
C ARG A 167 8.76 -23.47 0.31
N LYS A 168 10.00 -23.29 -0.16
CA LYS A 168 11.22 -23.24 0.66
C LYS A 168 11.79 -21.82 0.67
N LYS A 169 12.75 -21.53 1.55
CA LYS A 169 13.48 -20.26 1.54
C LYS A 169 14.15 -20.03 0.17
N PRO A 170 14.25 -18.76 -0.29
CA PRO A 170 15.05 -18.42 -1.47
C PRO A 170 16.49 -18.92 -1.31
N ALA A 171 17.06 -19.45 -2.40
CA ALA A 171 18.48 -19.77 -2.45
C ALA A 171 19.32 -18.49 -2.44
N TYR A 172 18.85 -17.45 -3.12
CA TYR A 172 19.47 -16.12 -3.14
C TYR A 172 18.43 -15.00 -3.20
N ILE A 173 18.82 -13.83 -2.71
CA ILE A 173 18.09 -12.56 -2.87
C ILE A 173 19.10 -11.49 -3.29
N ARG A 174 19.24 -11.29 -4.60
CA ARG A 174 20.33 -10.52 -5.19
C ARG A 174 19.88 -9.15 -5.64
N LEU A 175 20.53 -8.10 -5.16
CA LEU A 175 20.47 -6.78 -5.78
C LEU A 175 21.55 -6.73 -6.86
N VAL A 176 21.15 -6.46 -8.10
CA VAL A 176 22.00 -6.56 -9.30
C VAL A 176 22.05 -5.21 -10.01
N LYS A 177 23.22 -4.82 -10.51
CA LYS A 177 23.34 -3.64 -11.38
C LYS A 177 22.77 -3.94 -12.77
N ALA A 178 21.93 -3.05 -13.28
CA ALA A 178 21.26 -3.19 -14.57
C ALA A 178 22.26 -3.21 -15.75
N ASP A 179 23.39 -2.51 -15.63
CA ASP A 179 24.42 -2.41 -16.65
C ASP A 179 25.41 -3.60 -16.66
N ASN A 180 25.40 -4.44 -15.60
CA ASN A 180 26.32 -5.56 -15.46
C ASN A 180 25.76 -6.63 -14.50
N SER A 181 25.24 -7.71 -15.08
CA SER A 181 24.63 -8.82 -14.33
C SER A 181 25.57 -9.57 -13.38
N GLU A 182 26.89 -9.46 -13.57
CA GLU A 182 27.90 -10.07 -12.70
C GLU A 182 28.19 -9.21 -11.45
N LYS A 183 27.73 -7.95 -11.44
CA LYS A 183 27.84 -7.06 -10.27
C LYS A 183 26.57 -7.16 -9.43
N TYR A 184 26.62 -7.99 -8.40
CA TYR A 184 25.53 -8.18 -7.46
C TYR A 184 26.02 -8.45 -6.04
N ILE A 185 25.11 -8.28 -5.08
CA ILE A 185 25.26 -8.73 -3.70
C ILE A 185 24.03 -9.54 -3.26
N ASP A 186 24.18 -10.43 -2.29
CA ASP A 186 23.02 -11.01 -1.60
C ASP A 186 22.64 -10.10 -0.43
N ILE A 187 21.44 -9.51 -0.48
CA ILE A 187 21.00 -8.50 0.48
C ILE A 187 20.80 -9.06 1.90
N ARG A 188 20.85 -10.39 2.06
CA ARG A 188 20.75 -11.05 3.37
C ARG A 188 22.09 -11.12 4.10
N GLU A 189 23.19 -10.91 3.39
CA GLU A 189 24.55 -11.17 3.86
C GLU A 189 25.47 -9.95 3.74
N ASN A 190 25.20 -9.07 2.79
CA ASN A 190 26.08 -7.96 2.43
C ASN A 190 25.46 -6.60 2.73
N ASN A 191 26.32 -5.58 2.87
CA ASN A 191 25.92 -4.20 3.11
C ASN A 191 25.35 -3.59 1.82
N VAL A 192 24.06 -3.24 1.84
CA VAL A 192 23.34 -2.70 0.67
C VAL A 192 23.76 -1.26 0.41
N GLU A 193 23.92 -0.45 1.45
CA GLU A 193 24.31 0.97 1.39
C GLU A 193 25.69 1.15 0.73
N GLU A 194 26.63 0.28 1.06
CA GLU A 194 27.97 0.27 0.48
C GLU A 194 27.94 -0.14 -1.00
N PHE A 195 27.02 -1.03 -1.38
CA PHE A 195 26.90 -1.46 -2.76
C PHE A 195 26.28 -0.39 -3.66
N ILE A 196 25.26 0.31 -3.18
CA ILE A 196 24.55 1.35 -3.96
C ILE A 196 25.34 2.65 -4.09
N SER A 197 26.32 2.89 -3.21
CA SER A 197 27.15 4.11 -3.21
C SER A 197 28.38 4.03 -4.13
N LYS A 198 28.63 2.88 -4.78
CA LYS A 198 29.74 2.62 -5.70
C LYS A 198 29.28 2.53 -7.14
#